data_AF-A0A7C3RRS0-F1
#
_entry.id   AF-A0A7C3RRS0-F1
#
_cell.length_a   1.000
_cell.length_b   1.000
_cell.length_c   1.000
_cell.angle_alpha   90.00
_cell.angle_beta   90.00
_cell.angle_gamma   90.00
#
_symmetry.space_group_name_H-M   'P 1'
#
loop_
_entity.id
_entity.type
_entity.pdbx_description
1 polymer ?
#
loop_
_entity_poly.entity_id
_entity_poly.type
_entity_poly.pdbx_seq_one_letter_code
_entity_poly.pdbx_strand_id
1 'polypeptide(L)'
;MSRRDRNESKKERERAEMEVKEQAGAEELEETAARESAVDAPATETTDRIETLKAEVEALKASIAAKDKEIAELKDKYLRALADSENARKRIRQQSEESIRLQRENLLRDLLPIVDNLERAVAAARGGGNGKSIIEGVEMVLASMMDFLKAQGVTPEESVGRPFDPARHEAVDQIPSDIHPPNTVVQESHRGYRLGERVLRPARVVVAKGTESSARGGEGDKSQD
;
A
#
# COMPACT_ATOMS: atom_id res chain seq x y z
N MET A 1 27.68 12.71 0.41
CA MET A 1 27.80 14.16 0.15
C MET A 1 29.27 14.49 -0.05
N SER A 2 29.60 15.02 -1.23
CA SER A 2 30.95 15.07 -1.79
C SER A 2 31.80 16.17 -1.16
N ARG A 3 33.13 16.06 -1.22
CA ARG A 3 34.06 17.12 -0.77
C ARG A 3 33.90 18.43 -1.56
N ARG A 4 33.28 18.39 -2.76
CA ARG A 4 32.92 19.58 -3.56
C ARG A 4 31.80 20.40 -2.92
N ASP A 5 30.71 19.76 -2.50
CA ASP A 5 29.54 20.43 -1.90
C ASP A 5 29.92 21.20 -0.62
N ARG A 6 30.88 20.68 0.15
CA ARG A 6 31.38 21.32 1.37
C ARG A 6 32.21 22.58 1.08
N ASN A 7 32.93 22.63 -0.04
CA ASN A 7 33.73 23.80 -0.42
C ASN A 7 32.88 24.90 -1.06
N GLU A 8 31.81 24.55 -1.77
CA GLU A 8 30.84 25.53 -2.30
C GLU A 8 30.09 26.24 -1.17
N SER A 9 29.60 25.51 -0.16
CA SER A 9 28.90 26.14 0.98
C SER A 9 29.79 27.03 1.85
N LYS A 10 31.10 26.78 1.90
CA LYS A 10 32.06 27.66 2.59
C LYS A 10 32.27 28.96 1.82
N LYS A 11 32.37 28.88 0.50
CA LYS A 11 32.60 30.03 -0.39
C LYS A 11 31.38 30.95 -0.46
N GLU A 12 30.17 30.39 -0.34
CA GLU A 12 28.92 31.16 -0.24
C GLU A 12 28.80 31.86 1.12
N ARG A 13 29.19 31.22 2.22
CA ARG A 13 29.23 31.85 3.55
C ARG A 13 30.22 33.01 3.64
N GLU A 14 31.42 32.86 3.07
CA GLU A 14 32.44 33.92 3.05
C GLU A 14 32.00 35.12 2.19
N ARG A 15 31.22 34.90 1.12
CA ARG A 15 30.64 35.98 0.31
C ARG A 15 29.52 36.71 1.05
N ALA A 16 28.64 35.97 1.72
CA ALA A 16 27.57 36.55 2.53
C ALA A 16 28.14 37.35 3.73
N GLU A 17 29.21 36.88 4.36
CA GLU A 17 29.88 37.62 5.44
C GLU A 17 30.56 38.91 4.94
N MET A 18 31.07 38.94 3.71
CA MET A 18 31.62 40.16 3.10
C MET A 18 30.52 41.18 2.75
N GLU A 19 29.39 40.75 2.19
CA GLU A 19 28.25 41.63 1.87
C GLU A 19 27.62 42.24 3.13
N VAL A 20 27.52 41.48 4.22
CA VAL A 20 27.03 42.00 5.52
C VAL A 20 27.99 43.04 6.10
N LYS A 21 29.31 42.86 5.90
CA LYS A 21 30.33 43.80 6.39
C LYS A 21 30.39 45.09 5.58
N GLU A 22 30.09 45.01 4.28
CA GLU A 22 30.00 46.16 3.38
C GLU A 22 28.71 46.97 3.63
N GLN A 23 27.60 46.31 3.94
CA GLN A 23 26.36 46.96 4.37
C GLN A 23 26.49 47.65 5.73
N ALA A 24 27.18 47.04 6.70
CA ALA A 24 27.44 47.67 8.00
C ALA A 24 28.33 48.92 7.91
N GLY A 25 29.30 48.93 6.98
CA GLY A 25 30.16 50.09 6.73
C GLY A 25 29.45 51.24 5.99
N ALA A 26 28.41 50.95 5.22
CA ALA A 26 27.57 51.95 4.57
C ALA A 26 26.58 52.61 5.55
N GLU A 27 26.01 51.84 6.50
CA GLU A 27 25.14 52.36 7.56
C GLU A 27 25.88 53.31 8.52
N GLU A 28 27.16 53.06 8.82
CA GLU A 28 27.96 53.90 9.73
C GLU A 28 28.32 55.27 9.13
N LEU A 29 28.39 55.37 7.79
CA LEU A 29 28.62 56.63 7.05
C LEU A 29 27.33 57.44 6.87
N GLU A 30 26.16 56.79 6.85
CA GLU A 30 24.85 57.45 6.78
C GLU A 30 24.41 58.00 8.15
N GLU A 31 24.77 57.34 9.26
CA GLU A 31 24.48 57.80 10.63
C GLU A 31 25.26 59.09 11.00
N THR A 32 26.45 59.29 10.42
CA THR A 32 27.26 60.49 10.67
C THR A 32 26.80 61.70 9.86
N ALA A 33 26.31 61.51 8.64
CA ALA A 33 25.75 62.59 7.81
C ALA A 33 24.36 63.06 8.27
N ALA A 34 23.54 62.15 8.82
CA ALA A 34 22.20 62.50 9.32
C ALA A 34 22.21 63.33 10.61
N ARG A 35 23.32 63.31 11.38
CA ARG A 35 23.43 64.08 12.64
C ARG A 35 23.71 65.58 12.45
N GLU A 36 24.21 66.03 11.30
CA GLU A 36 24.53 67.45 11.08
C GLU A 36 23.34 68.29 10.56
N SER A 37 22.23 67.68 10.12
CA SER A 37 21.09 68.40 9.52
C SER A 37 19.82 68.46 10.39
N ALA A 38 19.88 68.03 11.66
CA ALA A 38 18.68 67.88 12.52
C ALA A 38 18.65 68.81 13.76
N VAL A 39 19.25 70.01 13.69
CA VAL A 39 19.35 70.93 14.85
C VAL A 39 18.23 71.99 14.91
N ASP A 40 17.16 71.87 14.11
CA ASP A 40 16.02 72.80 14.19
C ASP A 40 14.65 72.12 14.04
N ALA A 41 14.36 71.21 14.96
CA ALA A 41 13.00 70.74 15.25
C ALA A 41 12.79 70.81 16.77
N PRO A 42 11.57 71.15 17.25
CA PRO A 42 11.35 71.44 18.67
C PRO A 42 11.69 70.20 19.51
N ALA A 43 12.58 70.40 20.50
CA ALA A 43 13.14 69.33 21.35
C ALA A 43 12.09 68.46 22.08
N THR A 44 10.84 68.92 22.14
CA THR A 44 9.68 68.24 22.74
C THR A 44 9.10 67.13 21.85
N GLU A 45 9.07 67.30 20.52
CA GLU A 45 8.53 66.28 19.60
C GLU A 45 9.48 65.09 19.42
N THR A 46 10.80 65.33 19.51
CA THR A 46 11.83 64.29 19.38
C THR A 46 11.88 63.38 20.61
N THR A 47 11.67 63.91 21.81
CA THR A 47 11.60 63.13 23.05
C THR A 47 10.36 62.23 23.10
N ASP A 48 9.20 62.76 22.72
CA ASP A 48 7.93 61.99 22.69
C ASP A 48 8.02 60.84 21.68
N ARG A 49 8.64 61.07 20.52
CA ARG A 49 8.86 60.03 19.51
C ARG A 49 9.79 58.92 19.99
N ILE A 50 10.86 59.25 20.71
CA ILE A 50 11.78 58.27 21.30
C ILE A 50 11.09 57.44 22.38
N GLU A 51 10.22 58.04 23.19
CA GLU A 51 9.44 57.30 24.20
C GLU A 51 8.41 56.36 23.55
N THR A 52 7.72 56.80 22.49
CA THR A 52 6.79 55.92 21.75
C THR A 52 7.50 54.72 21.10
N LEU A 53 8.67 54.94 20.48
CA LEU A 53 9.46 53.87 19.88
C LEU A 53 9.99 52.89 20.92
N LYS A 54 10.42 53.38 22.10
CA LYS A 54 10.81 52.51 23.22
C LYS A 54 9.63 51.65 23.70
N ALA A 55 8.43 52.22 23.82
CA ALA A 55 7.25 51.46 24.20
C ALA A 55 6.87 50.38 23.17
N GLU A 56 6.96 50.69 21.87
CA GLU A 56 6.76 49.72 20.79
C GLU A 56 7.81 48.59 20.80
N VAL A 57 9.08 48.93 21.01
CA VAL A 57 10.17 47.94 21.12
C VAL A 57 9.94 47.01 22.30
N GLU A 58 9.54 47.53 23.47
CA GLU A 58 9.23 46.69 24.63
C GLU A 58 7.98 45.82 24.40
N ALA A 59 6.95 46.34 23.74
CA ALA A 59 5.77 45.56 23.35
C ALA A 59 6.11 44.44 22.35
N LEU A 60 6.98 44.71 21.37
CA LEU A 60 7.46 43.73 20.40
C LEU A 60 8.31 42.65 21.08
N LYS A 61 9.21 43.03 22.00
CA LYS A 61 10.00 42.07 22.80
C LYS A 61 9.11 41.17 23.65
N ALA A 62 8.09 41.72 24.29
CA ALA A 62 7.13 40.94 25.06
C ALA A 62 6.34 39.96 24.16
N SER A 63 5.94 40.39 22.96
CA SER A 63 5.27 39.55 21.97
C SER A 63 6.17 38.42 21.45
N ILE A 64 7.45 38.70 21.16
CA ILE A 64 8.44 37.70 20.75
C ILE A 64 8.64 36.67 21.87
N ALA A 65 8.83 37.12 23.12
CA ALA A 65 8.99 36.22 24.25
C ALA A 65 7.76 35.32 24.48
N ALA A 66 6.55 35.85 24.29
CA ALA A 66 5.32 35.06 24.37
C ALA A 66 5.24 34.01 23.25
N LYS A 67 5.57 34.38 22.01
CA LYS A 67 5.62 33.44 20.88
C LYS A 67 6.70 32.39 21.02
N ASP A 68 7.88 32.73 21.53
CA ASP A 68 8.95 31.77 21.78
C ASP A 68 8.54 30.72 22.81
N LYS A 69 7.82 31.14 23.85
CA LYS A 69 7.22 30.23 24.84
C LYS A 69 6.18 29.32 24.20
N GLU A 70 5.27 29.86 23.40
CA GLU A 70 4.27 29.07 22.68
C GLU A 70 4.91 28.05 21.73
N ILE A 71 5.93 28.46 20.97
CA ILE A 71 6.71 27.58 20.09
C ILE A 71 7.38 26.46 20.89
N ALA A 72 7.95 26.76 22.06
CA ALA A 72 8.56 25.76 22.91
C ALA A 72 7.53 24.73 23.41
N GLU A 73 6.35 25.17 23.85
CA GLU A 73 5.26 24.29 24.28
C GLU A 73 4.71 23.43 23.12
N LEU A 74 4.57 24.01 21.93
CA LEU A 74 4.14 23.28 20.73
C LEU A 74 5.18 22.26 20.28
N LYS A 75 6.48 22.59 20.35
CA LYS A 75 7.56 21.64 20.05
C LYS A 75 7.56 20.47 21.01
N ASP A 76 7.36 20.69 22.32
CA ASP A 76 7.26 19.59 23.30
C ASP A 76 6.06 18.68 22.97
N LYS A 77 4.88 19.28 22.75
CA LYS A 77 3.67 18.53 22.36
C LYS A 77 3.88 17.74 21.07
N TYR A 78 4.53 18.34 20.08
CA TYR A 78 4.82 17.70 18.80
C TYR A 78 5.79 16.52 18.96
N LEU A 79 6.89 16.69 19.70
CA LEU A 79 7.85 15.61 19.96
C LEU A 79 7.19 14.45 20.72
N ARG A 80 6.33 14.76 21.69
CA ARG A 80 5.56 13.74 22.41
C ARG A 80 4.59 13.00 21.48
N ALA A 81 3.84 13.73 20.66
CA ALA A 81 2.93 13.13 19.69
C ALA A 81 3.66 12.26 18.64
N LEU A 82 4.86 12.69 18.22
CA LEU A 82 5.73 11.91 17.33
C LEU A 82 6.13 10.58 18.00
N ALA A 83 6.60 10.64 19.24
CA ALA A 83 6.98 9.46 20.01
C ALA A 83 5.79 8.50 20.23
N ASP A 84 4.62 9.03 20.56
CA ASP A 84 3.39 8.24 20.72
C ASP A 84 2.97 7.55 19.41
N SER A 85 3.08 8.26 18.28
CA SER A 85 2.83 7.71 16.94
C SER A 85 3.84 6.61 16.58
N GLU A 86 5.13 6.79 16.87
CA GLU A 86 6.15 5.76 16.63
C GLU A 86 5.91 4.51 17.49
N ASN A 87 5.58 4.69 18.76
CA ASN A 87 5.23 3.60 19.67
C ASN A 87 3.96 2.87 19.20
N ALA A 88 2.93 3.60 18.77
CA ALA A 88 1.72 3.02 18.21
C ALA A 88 2.00 2.22 16.93
N ARG A 89 2.81 2.76 16.00
CA ARG A 89 3.23 2.06 14.78
C ARG A 89 4.01 0.79 15.09
N LYS A 90 4.89 0.82 16.11
CA LYS A 90 5.63 -0.37 16.56
C LYS A 90 4.67 -1.43 17.12
N ARG A 91 3.73 -1.02 17.98
CA ARG A 91 2.73 -1.92 18.56
C ARG A 91 1.83 -2.55 17.50
N ILE A 92 1.34 -1.76 16.54
CA ILE A 92 0.50 -2.27 15.44
C ILE A 92 1.26 -3.28 14.59
N ARG A 93 2.54 -3.02 14.27
CA ARG A 93 3.38 -3.99 13.55
C ARG A 93 3.52 -5.29 14.31
N GLN A 94 3.82 -5.23 15.60
CA GLN A 94 3.92 -6.42 16.45
C GLN A 94 2.60 -7.21 16.51
N GLN A 95 1.47 -6.52 16.70
CA GLN A 95 0.14 -7.15 16.69
C GLN A 95 -0.21 -7.78 15.35
N SER A 96 0.15 -7.14 14.23
CA SER A 96 -0.05 -7.69 12.90
C SER A 96 0.78 -8.96 12.68
N GLU A 97 2.05 -8.96 13.10
CA GLU A 97 2.92 -10.13 13.00
C GLU A 97 2.41 -11.30 13.87
N GLU A 98 1.95 -10.99 15.08
CA GLU A 98 1.34 -11.97 15.99
C GLU A 98 0.04 -12.53 15.41
N SER A 99 -0.82 -11.68 14.86
CA SER A 99 -2.06 -12.10 14.20
C SER A 99 -1.79 -13.04 13.02
N ILE A 100 -0.81 -12.73 12.17
CA ILE A 100 -0.39 -13.61 11.07
C ILE A 100 0.13 -14.94 11.60
N ARG A 101 0.90 -14.93 12.70
CA ARG A 101 1.41 -16.16 13.33
C ARG A 101 0.27 -17.04 13.84
N LEU A 102 -0.68 -16.46 14.56
CA LEU A 102 -1.85 -17.18 15.08
C LEU A 102 -2.74 -17.73 13.94
N GLN A 103 -2.95 -16.96 12.88
CA GLN A 103 -3.67 -17.42 11.69
C GLN A 103 -2.98 -18.62 11.03
N ARG A 104 -1.65 -18.59 10.90
CA ARG A 104 -0.87 -19.72 10.39
C ARG A 104 -0.96 -20.94 11.30
N GLU A 105 -0.87 -20.75 12.61
CA GLU A 105 -1.01 -21.85 13.58
C GLU A 105 -2.38 -22.51 13.47
N ASN A 106 -3.45 -21.72 13.45
CA ASN A 106 -4.81 -22.24 13.30
C ASN A 106 -4.99 -23.01 11.99
N LEU A 107 -4.51 -22.45 10.87
CA LEU A 107 -4.57 -23.12 9.57
C LEU A 107 -3.83 -24.46 9.56
N LEU A 108 -2.65 -24.53 10.19
CA LEU A 108 -1.91 -25.78 10.31
C LEU A 108 -2.62 -26.78 11.21
N ARG A 109 -3.17 -26.33 12.34
CA ARG A 109 -3.93 -27.18 13.27
C ARG A 109 -5.15 -27.79 12.60
N ASP A 110 -5.88 -27.01 11.81
CA ASP A 110 -7.06 -27.45 11.07
C ASP A 110 -6.71 -28.40 9.90
N LEU A 111 -5.47 -28.36 9.40
CA LEU A 111 -4.98 -29.27 8.35
C LEU A 111 -4.56 -30.64 8.89
N LEU A 112 -4.13 -30.75 10.16
CA LEU A 112 -3.65 -32.00 10.75
C LEU A 112 -4.64 -33.18 10.63
N PRO A 113 -5.96 -33.02 10.87
CA PRO A 113 -6.91 -34.12 10.71
C PRO A 113 -6.92 -34.75 9.31
N ILE A 114 -6.63 -33.96 8.27
CA ILE A 114 -6.57 -34.45 6.88
C ILE A 114 -5.32 -35.31 6.69
N VAL A 115 -4.19 -34.88 7.26
CA VAL A 115 -2.94 -35.66 7.27
C VAL A 115 -3.14 -36.98 8.02
N ASP A 116 -3.75 -36.94 9.20
CA ASP A 116 -4.04 -38.14 10.00
C ASP A 116 -4.92 -39.14 9.22
N ASN A 117 -5.90 -38.64 8.47
CA ASN A 117 -6.77 -39.48 7.64
C ASN A 117 -6.03 -40.05 6.42
N LEU A 118 -5.12 -39.28 5.81
CA LEU A 118 -4.24 -39.79 4.74
C LEU A 118 -3.32 -40.90 5.26
N GLU A 119 -2.68 -40.71 6.41
CA GLU A 119 -1.81 -41.72 7.02
C GLU A 119 -2.59 -43.01 7.31
N ARG A 120 -3.83 -42.88 7.84
CA ARG A 120 -4.74 -44.01 8.06
C ARG A 120 -5.10 -44.73 6.77
N ALA A 121 -5.41 -43.99 5.70
CA ALA A 121 -5.72 -44.57 4.39
C ALA A 121 -4.52 -45.33 3.81
N VAL A 122 -3.30 -44.77 3.92
CA VAL A 122 -2.06 -45.44 3.48
C VAL A 122 -1.78 -46.70 4.30
N ALA A 123 -1.97 -46.66 5.62
CA ALA A 123 -1.79 -47.83 6.48
C ALA A 123 -2.78 -48.96 6.12
N ALA A 124 -4.05 -48.63 5.87
CA ALA A 124 -5.06 -49.59 5.43
C ALA A 124 -4.72 -50.21 4.06
N ALA A 125 -4.23 -49.40 3.11
CA ALA A 125 -3.78 -49.87 1.81
C ALA A 125 -2.61 -50.86 1.91
N ARG A 126 -1.61 -50.56 2.77
CA ARG A 126 -0.45 -51.44 3.00
C ARG A 126 -0.82 -52.74 3.71
N GLY A 127 -1.87 -52.74 4.52
CA GLY A 127 -2.38 -53.92 5.25
C GLY A 127 -3.13 -54.94 4.38
N GLY A 128 -3.13 -54.79 3.05
CA GLY A 128 -3.80 -55.71 2.13
C GLY A 128 -5.27 -55.35 1.84
N GLY A 129 -5.66 -54.09 2.07
CA GLY A 129 -6.99 -53.59 1.67
C GLY A 129 -7.25 -53.82 0.18
N ASN A 130 -8.50 -54.16 -0.17
CA ASN A 130 -8.90 -54.25 -1.57
C ASN A 130 -8.94 -52.84 -2.20
N GLY A 131 -8.77 -52.74 -3.53
CA GLY A 131 -8.74 -51.45 -4.22
C GLY A 131 -9.98 -50.57 -3.96
N LYS A 132 -11.14 -51.17 -3.68
CA LYS A 132 -12.37 -50.45 -3.35
C LYS A 132 -12.30 -49.72 -2.01
N SER A 133 -11.76 -50.38 -0.97
CA SER A 133 -11.56 -49.78 0.36
C SER A 133 -10.56 -48.61 0.34
N ILE A 134 -9.57 -48.69 -0.56
CA ILE A 134 -8.59 -47.61 -0.75
C ILE A 134 -9.25 -46.40 -1.42
N ILE A 135 -10.04 -46.62 -2.47
CA ILE A 135 -10.78 -45.55 -3.16
C ILE A 135 -11.70 -44.82 -2.18
N GLU A 136 -12.48 -45.56 -1.39
CA GLU A 136 -13.39 -44.99 -0.39
C GLU A 136 -12.64 -44.16 0.66
N GLY A 137 -11.49 -44.66 1.15
CA GLY A 137 -10.64 -43.89 2.07
C GLY A 137 -10.09 -42.60 1.46
N VAL A 138 -9.68 -42.62 0.19
CA VAL A 138 -9.21 -41.42 -0.52
C VAL A 138 -10.35 -40.43 -0.76
N GLU A 139 -11.55 -40.91 -1.09
CA GLU A 139 -12.74 -40.08 -1.25
C GLU A 139 -13.12 -39.38 0.07
N MET A 140 -13.02 -40.08 1.21
CA MET A 140 -13.23 -39.49 2.53
C MET A 140 -12.24 -38.37 2.83
N VAL A 141 -10.94 -38.56 2.51
CA VAL A 141 -9.94 -37.51 2.67
C VAL A 141 -10.24 -36.32 1.76
N LEU A 142 -10.59 -36.58 0.49
CA LEU A 142 -10.92 -35.52 -0.46
C LEU A 142 -12.10 -34.68 0.04
N ALA A 143 -13.15 -35.32 0.58
CA ALA A 143 -14.29 -34.64 1.19
C ALA A 143 -13.85 -33.76 2.38
N SER A 144 -13.05 -34.33 3.29
CA SER A 144 -12.49 -33.60 4.44
C SER A 144 -11.65 -32.38 4.02
N MET A 145 -10.86 -32.50 2.96
CA MET A 145 -10.09 -31.39 2.39
C MET A 145 -10.99 -30.31 1.78
N MET A 146 -12.07 -30.69 1.09
CA MET A 146 -13.03 -29.74 0.53
C MET A 146 -13.80 -28.99 1.64
N ASP A 147 -14.18 -29.68 2.71
CA ASP A 147 -14.84 -29.07 3.86
C ASP A 147 -13.90 -28.09 4.59
N PHE A 148 -12.63 -28.45 4.75
CA PHE A 148 -11.60 -27.55 5.28
C PHE A 148 -11.45 -26.29 4.42
N LEU A 149 -11.32 -26.43 3.10
CA LEU A 149 -11.22 -25.29 2.18
C LEU A 149 -12.46 -24.37 2.30
N LYS A 150 -13.66 -24.97 2.35
CA LYS A 150 -14.92 -24.24 2.50
C LYS A 150 -14.98 -23.49 3.84
N ALA A 151 -14.53 -24.09 4.94
CA ALA A 151 -14.45 -23.45 6.25
C ALA A 151 -13.51 -22.24 6.24
N GLN A 152 -12.42 -22.29 5.46
CA GLN A 152 -11.51 -21.16 5.23
C GLN A 152 -12.02 -20.15 4.19
N GLY A 153 -13.26 -20.30 3.70
CA GLY A 153 -13.88 -19.40 2.71
C GLY A 153 -13.44 -19.63 1.27
N VAL A 154 -12.71 -20.71 1.01
CA VAL A 154 -12.27 -21.10 -0.34
C VAL A 154 -13.35 -21.96 -0.99
N THR A 155 -13.77 -21.58 -2.19
CA THR A 155 -14.76 -22.32 -2.98
C THR A 155 -14.21 -22.66 -4.37
N PRO A 156 -14.56 -23.83 -4.93
CA PRO A 156 -14.20 -24.16 -6.30
C PRO A 156 -14.99 -23.30 -7.29
N GLU A 157 -14.37 -23.00 -8.43
CA GLU A 157 -15.05 -22.35 -9.56
C GLU A 157 -15.72 -23.40 -10.45
N GLU A 158 -16.98 -23.17 -10.84
CA GLU A 158 -17.68 -24.01 -11.80
C GLU A 158 -17.41 -23.51 -13.22
N SER A 159 -16.44 -24.12 -13.90
CA SER A 159 -15.96 -23.63 -15.19
C SER A 159 -16.64 -24.29 -16.38
N VAL A 160 -16.93 -25.60 -16.31
CA VAL A 160 -17.43 -26.40 -17.45
C VAL A 160 -18.82 -25.94 -17.88
N GLY A 161 -19.01 -25.73 -19.19
CA GLY A 161 -20.27 -25.27 -19.78
C GLY A 161 -20.53 -23.77 -19.63
N ARG A 162 -19.67 -23.03 -18.93
CA ARG A 162 -19.76 -21.57 -18.83
C ARG A 162 -18.97 -20.90 -19.96
N PRO A 163 -19.31 -19.65 -20.34
CA PRO A 163 -18.46 -18.83 -21.18
C PRO A 163 -17.06 -18.66 -20.57
N PHE A 164 -16.04 -18.62 -21.42
CA PHE A 164 -14.69 -18.34 -20.98
C PHE A 164 -14.55 -16.90 -20.46
N ASP A 165 -14.08 -16.73 -19.22
CA ASP A 165 -13.76 -15.45 -18.59
C ASP A 165 -12.25 -15.37 -18.28
N PRO A 166 -11.47 -14.50 -18.94
CA PRO A 166 -10.04 -14.33 -18.68
C PRO A 166 -9.68 -13.95 -17.23
N ALA A 167 -10.61 -13.36 -16.47
CA ALA A 167 -10.37 -13.01 -15.07
C ALA A 167 -10.38 -14.23 -14.14
N ARG A 168 -11.02 -15.33 -14.56
CA ARG A 168 -11.27 -16.52 -13.74
C ARG A 168 -10.69 -17.79 -14.34
N HIS A 169 -10.42 -17.78 -15.64
CA HIS A 169 -10.00 -18.95 -16.41
C HIS A 169 -8.69 -18.68 -17.15
N GLU A 170 -7.85 -19.71 -17.21
CA GLU A 170 -6.65 -19.79 -18.03
C GLU A 170 -6.92 -20.81 -19.15
N ALA A 171 -7.07 -20.34 -20.39
CA ALA A 171 -7.26 -21.24 -21.53
C ALA A 171 -5.94 -21.93 -21.87
N VAL A 172 -5.89 -23.25 -21.68
CA VAL A 172 -4.70 -24.06 -21.97
C VAL A 172 -4.72 -24.67 -23.37
N ASP A 173 -5.91 -24.90 -23.91
CA ASP A 173 -6.09 -25.46 -25.25
C ASP A 173 -7.46 -25.06 -25.83
N GLN A 174 -7.63 -25.26 -27.14
CA GLN A 174 -8.89 -25.08 -27.83
C GLN A 174 -9.22 -26.30 -28.68
N ILE A 175 -10.45 -26.80 -28.55
CA ILE A 175 -10.92 -27.95 -29.34
C ILE A 175 -12.11 -27.56 -30.23
N PRO A 176 -12.15 -28.04 -31.49
CA PRO A 176 -13.35 -27.92 -32.31
C PRO A 176 -14.53 -28.59 -31.59
N SER A 177 -15.65 -27.88 -31.48
CA SER A 177 -16.87 -28.43 -30.90
C SER A 177 -18.09 -28.05 -31.73
N ASP A 178 -18.89 -29.05 -32.10
CA ASP A 178 -20.21 -28.86 -32.72
C ASP A 178 -21.33 -28.81 -31.68
N ILE A 179 -21.01 -29.10 -30.41
CA ILE A 179 -21.97 -29.21 -29.30
C ILE A 179 -21.99 -27.93 -28.48
N HIS A 180 -20.83 -27.32 -28.24
CA HIS A 180 -20.68 -26.13 -27.42
C HIS A 180 -20.46 -24.88 -28.28
N PRO A 181 -21.09 -23.74 -27.96
CA PRO A 181 -20.85 -22.49 -28.66
C PRO A 181 -19.36 -22.08 -28.60
N PRO A 182 -18.83 -21.37 -29.61
CA PRO A 182 -17.48 -20.82 -29.57
C PRO A 182 -17.24 -20.02 -28.28
N ASN A 183 -16.02 -20.09 -27.75
CA ASN A 183 -15.63 -19.41 -26.50
C ASN A 183 -16.32 -19.94 -25.22
N THR A 184 -16.85 -21.17 -25.25
CA THR A 184 -17.38 -21.86 -24.06
C THR A 184 -16.36 -22.85 -23.50
N VAL A 185 -16.25 -22.97 -22.18
CA VAL A 185 -15.40 -23.98 -21.56
C VAL A 185 -15.99 -25.37 -21.78
N VAL A 186 -15.26 -26.24 -22.46
CA VAL A 186 -15.67 -27.63 -22.74
C VAL A 186 -15.20 -28.56 -21.64
N GLN A 187 -13.98 -28.34 -21.14
CA GLN A 187 -13.39 -29.18 -20.12
C GLN A 187 -12.53 -28.34 -19.16
N GLU A 188 -12.55 -28.71 -17.90
CA GLU A 188 -11.64 -28.20 -16.89
C GLU A 188 -10.54 -29.23 -16.63
N SER A 189 -9.29 -28.88 -16.95
CA SER A 189 -8.14 -29.72 -16.67
C SER A 189 -7.76 -29.65 -15.19
N HIS A 190 -7.67 -28.43 -14.63
CA HIS A 190 -7.40 -28.18 -13.23
C HIS A 190 -8.45 -27.22 -12.66
N ARG A 191 -9.04 -27.58 -11.52
CA ARG A 191 -10.05 -26.76 -10.84
C ARG A 191 -9.60 -25.35 -10.49
N GLY A 192 -10.43 -24.36 -10.80
CA GLY A 192 -10.27 -23.01 -10.25
C GLY A 192 -10.68 -22.95 -8.78
N TYR A 193 -10.09 -22.04 -8.01
CA TYR A 193 -10.50 -21.76 -6.63
C TYR A 193 -10.49 -20.26 -6.35
N ARG A 194 -11.47 -19.81 -5.57
CA ARG A 194 -11.62 -18.42 -5.13
C ARG A 194 -11.81 -18.33 -3.62
N LEU A 195 -11.33 -17.24 -3.03
CA LEU A 195 -11.54 -16.85 -1.64
C LEU A 195 -12.46 -15.63 -1.63
N GLY A 196 -13.74 -15.86 -1.32
CA GLY A 196 -14.78 -14.84 -1.53
C GLY A 196 -14.82 -14.41 -3.01
N GLU A 197 -14.57 -13.13 -3.27
CA GLU A 197 -14.53 -12.56 -4.63
C GLU A 197 -13.14 -12.63 -5.27
N ARG A 198 -12.09 -12.99 -4.52
CA ARG A 198 -10.71 -13.01 -5.03
C ARG A 198 -10.36 -14.37 -5.61
N VAL A 199 -9.97 -14.43 -6.87
CA VAL A 199 -9.43 -15.65 -7.49
C VAL A 199 -8.08 -16.00 -6.86
N LEU A 200 -7.97 -17.19 -6.27
CA LEU A 200 -6.72 -17.74 -5.73
C LEU A 200 -5.94 -18.49 -6.81
N ARG A 201 -6.66 -19.26 -7.62
CA ARG A 201 -6.11 -19.98 -8.76
C ARG A 201 -7.16 -19.98 -9.88
N PRO A 202 -6.84 -19.48 -11.09
CA PRO A 202 -7.76 -19.58 -12.21
C PRO A 202 -7.95 -21.05 -12.60
N ALA A 203 -9.13 -21.38 -13.12
CA ALA A 203 -9.37 -22.69 -13.68
C ALA A 203 -8.60 -22.86 -14.99
N ARG A 204 -7.87 -23.96 -15.15
CA ARG A 204 -7.19 -24.25 -16.42
C ARG A 204 -8.15 -25.02 -17.32
N VAL A 205 -8.57 -24.38 -18.40
CA VAL A 205 -9.72 -24.83 -19.19
C VAL A 205 -9.39 -25.05 -20.66
N VAL A 206 -10.12 -25.96 -21.27
CA VAL A 206 -10.15 -26.17 -22.71
C VAL A 206 -11.39 -25.49 -23.26
N VAL A 207 -11.22 -24.63 -24.26
CA VAL A 207 -12.30 -23.79 -24.79
C VAL A 207 -12.76 -24.29 -26.16
N ALA A 208 -14.06 -24.21 -26.42
CA ALA A 208 -14.63 -24.56 -27.72
C ALA A 208 -14.19 -23.55 -28.79
N LYS A 209 -13.64 -24.07 -29.87
CA LYS A 209 -13.46 -23.36 -31.13
C LYS A 209 -14.61 -23.70 -32.06
N GLY A 210 -15.17 -22.69 -32.72
CA GLY A 210 -16.21 -22.92 -33.73
C GLY A 210 -15.69 -23.80 -34.87
N THR A 211 -16.53 -24.70 -35.36
CA THR A 211 -16.27 -25.51 -36.56
C THR A 211 -16.67 -24.73 -37.82
N GLU A 212 -16.05 -25.05 -38.97
CA GLU A 212 -16.31 -24.36 -40.24
C GLU A 212 -17.80 -24.39 -40.68
N SER A 213 -18.56 -25.38 -40.21
CA SER A 213 -20.02 -25.47 -40.40
C SER A 213 -20.78 -24.30 -39.74
N SER A 214 -20.31 -23.87 -38.55
CA SER A 214 -20.91 -22.78 -37.78
C SER A 214 -20.58 -21.38 -38.35
N ALA A 215 -19.47 -21.26 -39.08
CA ALA A 215 -19.02 -20.00 -39.68
C ALA A 215 -19.79 -19.63 -40.97
N ARG A 216 -20.31 -20.62 -41.70
CA ARG A 216 -21.07 -20.39 -42.96
C ARG A 216 -22.54 -20.02 -42.77
N GLY A 217 -23.10 -20.19 -41.55
CA GLY A 217 -24.51 -19.92 -41.26
C GLY A 217 -24.85 -18.47 -40.90
N GLY A 218 -23.85 -17.60 -40.68
CA GLY A 218 -24.05 -16.23 -40.19
C GLY A 218 -23.98 -15.12 -41.25
N GLU A 219 -23.59 -15.44 -42.48
CA GLU A 219 -23.22 -14.45 -43.51
C GLU A 219 -24.23 -14.33 -44.67
N GLY A 220 -25.41 -14.94 -44.55
CA GLY A 220 -26.36 -15.12 -45.67
C GLY A 220 -27.74 -14.45 -45.58
N ASP A 221 -27.96 -13.48 -44.68
CA ASP A 221 -29.29 -12.83 -44.54
C ASP A 221 -29.20 -11.31 -44.33
N LYS A 222 -28.54 -10.61 -45.27
CA LYS A 222 -28.67 -9.15 -45.45
C LYS A 222 -28.42 -8.78 -46.91
N SER A 223 -29.36 -9.07 -47.81
CA SER A 223 -29.60 -8.30 -49.04
C SER A 223 -30.63 -9.01 -49.91
N GLN A 224 -31.88 -8.53 -49.87
CA GLN A 224 -32.70 -8.22 -51.06
C GLN A 224 -34.04 -7.66 -50.57
N ASP A 225 -34.13 -6.34 -50.56
CA ASP A 225 -35.34 -5.54 -50.77
C ASP A 225 -35.02 -4.61 -51.95
#